data_AF-A0A7S0SPW1-F1
#
_entry.id   AF-A0A7S0SPW1-F1
#
_cell.length_a   1.000
_cell.length_b   1.000
_cell.length_c   1.000
_cell.angle_alpha   90.00
_cell.angle_beta   90.00
_cell.angle_gamma   90.00
#
_symmetry.space_group_name_H-M   'P 1'
#
loop_
_entity.id
_entity.type
_entity.pdbx_description
1 polymer ?
#
loop_
_entity_poly.entity_id
_entity_poly.type
_entity_poly.pdbx_seq_one_letter_code
_entity_poly.pdbx_strand_id
1 'polypeptide(L)'
;SKRFLQKYLYYAKHRPWQPVLTTEAGNYIAEQYSQWRVDKAADSRNRRTLPITARTLETMIRLSTAHAKMRMSKRIEVEDSAVAIDIMRLVVEAEGMAPPTNTTTDDAAEVDELALVDEARDSRAAALGPGISEAKYMTFGKQFQDAMFHRDEISLEEIVDEAASWSIDEDSFTEEDVQLILNHMEVEGKVMIHGGVVHLCT
;
A
#
# COMPACT_ATOMS: atom_id res chain seq x y z
N SER A 1 11.93 5.28 28.52
CA SER A 1 13.31 5.79 28.70
C SER A 1 14.26 5.17 27.68
N LYS A 2 14.92 5.99 26.84
CA LYS A 2 15.86 5.54 25.77
C LYS A 2 16.98 4.64 26.29
N ARG A 3 17.58 5.01 27.44
CA ARG A 3 18.69 4.24 28.05
C ARG A 3 18.27 2.85 28.52
N PHE A 4 17.02 2.69 28.97
CA PHE A 4 16.50 1.39 29.38
C PHE A 4 16.38 0.44 28.18
N LEU A 5 15.78 0.91 27.08
CA LEU A 5 15.61 0.10 25.86
C LEU A 5 16.96 -0.34 25.28
N GLN A 6 17.96 0.55 25.27
CA GLN A 6 19.31 0.21 24.81
C GLN A 6 19.95 -0.89 25.66
N LYS A 7 19.85 -0.81 26.99
CA LYS A 7 20.33 -1.85 27.89
C LYS A 7 19.57 -3.16 27.73
N TYR A 8 18.25 -3.08 27.56
CA TYR A 8 17.40 -4.24 27.34
C TYR A 8 17.76 -4.97 26.05
N LEU A 9 17.88 -4.24 24.94
CA LEU A 9 18.24 -4.82 23.65
C LEU A 9 19.67 -5.38 23.65
N TYR A 10 20.60 -4.69 24.31
CA TYR A 10 21.97 -5.18 24.50
C TYR A 10 21.96 -6.52 25.25
N TYR A 11 21.23 -6.62 26.36
CA TYR A 11 21.12 -7.85 27.13
C TYR A 11 20.41 -8.96 26.34
N ALA A 12 19.29 -8.64 25.67
CA ALA A 12 18.55 -9.58 24.83
C ALA A 12 19.44 -10.18 23.75
N LYS A 13 20.32 -9.38 23.14
CA LYS A 13 21.23 -9.84 22.08
C LYS A 13 22.38 -10.72 22.59
N HIS A 14 22.95 -10.41 23.75
CA HIS A 14 24.18 -11.04 24.27
C HIS A 14 23.94 -12.12 25.34
N ARG A 15 22.69 -12.46 25.63
CA ARG A 15 22.39 -13.52 26.59
C ARG A 15 23.02 -14.87 26.15
N PRO A 16 23.42 -15.74 27.10
CA PRO A 16 24.21 -16.94 26.79
C PRO A 16 23.43 -18.12 26.22
N TRP A 17 22.09 -18.05 26.11
CA TRP A 17 21.27 -19.13 25.58
C TRP A 17 20.52 -18.72 24.31
N GLN A 18 20.33 -19.66 23.38
CA GLN A 18 19.44 -19.48 22.23
C GLN A 18 18.09 -20.16 22.50
N PRO A 19 16.95 -19.51 22.18
CA PRO A 19 15.66 -20.14 22.35
C PRO A 19 15.56 -21.33 21.41
N VAL A 20 14.93 -22.39 21.90
CA VAL A 20 14.73 -23.63 21.14
C VAL A 20 13.31 -23.64 20.58
N LEU A 21 13.18 -24.00 19.30
CA LEU A 21 11.88 -24.15 18.66
C LEU A 21 11.12 -25.31 19.30
N THR A 22 9.91 -25.04 19.79
CA THR A 22 9.02 -26.09 20.29
C THR A 22 8.36 -26.82 19.13
N THR A 23 7.98 -28.08 19.33
CA THR A 23 7.29 -28.88 18.30
C THR A 23 5.97 -28.24 17.88
N GLU A 24 5.21 -27.67 18.82
CA GLU A 24 3.95 -26.99 18.55
C GLU A 24 4.14 -25.77 17.65
N ALA A 25 5.09 -24.89 17.98
CA ALA A 25 5.42 -23.73 17.15
C ALA A 25 5.95 -24.13 15.77
N GLY A 26 6.79 -25.18 15.71
CA GLY A 26 7.32 -25.71 14.45
C GLY A 26 6.21 -26.24 13.53
N ASN A 27 5.25 -26.99 14.08
CA ASN A 27 4.11 -27.50 13.35
C ASN A 27 3.22 -26.36 12.83
N TYR A 28 2.96 -25.35 13.67
CA TYR A 28 2.18 -24.18 13.28
C TYR A 28 2.80 -23.41 12.12
N ILE A 29 4.12 -23.14 12.16
CA ILE A 29 4.84 -22.49 11.06
C ILE A 29 4.78 -23.36 9.78
N ALA A 30 4.96 -24.68 9.90
CA ALA A 30 4.95 -25.58 8.76
C ALA A 30 3.58 -25.68 8.08
N GLU A 31 2.50 -25.67 8.87
CA GLU A 31 1.12 -25.64 8.39
C GLU A 31 0.84 -24.35 7.62
N GLN A 32 1.15 -23.20 8.21
CA GLN A 32 0.93 -21.89 7.58
C GLN A 32 1.75 -21.73 6.29
N TYR A 33 3.01 -22.18 6.30
CA TYR A 33 3.83 -22.20 5.09
C TYR A 33 3.24 -23.07 3.98
N SER A 34 2.76 -24.27 4.33
CA SER A 34 2.13 -25.18 3.38
C SER A 34 0.87 -24.56 2.77
N GLN A 35 0.05 -23.90 3.59
CA GLN A 35 -1.14 -23.18 3.13
C GLN A 35 -0.76 -22.06 2.15
N TRP A 36 0.21 -21.21 2.50
CA TRP A 36 0.66 -20.13 1.63
C TRP A 36 1.20 -20.63 0.28
N ARG A 37 1.87 -21.79 0.26
CA ARG A 37 2.34 -22.44 -0.97
C ARG A 37 1.18 -22.89 -1.87
N VAL A 38 0.13 -23.44 -1.28
CA VAL A 38 -1.09 -23.86 -2.00
C VAL A 38 -1.83 -22.65 -2.55
N ASP A 39 -2.06 -21.64 -1.71
CA ASP A 39 -2.78 -20.41 -2.09
C ASP A 39 -2.07 -19.69 -3.25
N LYS A 40 -0.73 -19.59 -3.17
CA LYS A 40 0.08 -19.02 -4.24
C LYS A 40 0.00 -19.81 -5.56
N ALA A 41 -0.13 -21.13 -5.49
CA ALA A 41 -0.27 -21.98 -6.68
C ALA A 41 -1.66 -21.84 -7.31
N ALA A 42 -2.70 -21.63 -6.49
CA ALA A 42 -4.06 -21.35 -6.96
C ALA A 42 -4.17 -19.96 -7.60
N ASP A 43 -3.48 -18.96 -7.05
CA ASP A 43 -3.54 -17.55 -7.46
C ASP A 43 -2.69 -17.22 -8.73
N SER A 44 -2.72 -18.12 -9.71
CA SER A 44 -1.91 -18.09 -10.94
C SER A 44 -2.05 -16.83 -11.82
N ARG A 45 -3.07 -16.00 -11.56
CA ARG A 45 -3.31 -14.72 -12.25
C ARG A 45 -2.61 -13.54 -11.61
N ASN A 46 -2.20 -13.63 -10.34
CA ASN A 46 -1.65 -12.50 -9.60
C ASN A 46 -0.11 -12.48 -9.66
N ARG A 47 0.43 -11.99 -10.79
CA ARG A 47 1.89 -11.93 -11.05
C ARG A 47 2.67 -10.94 -10.16
N ARG A 48 1.99 -10.19 -9.29
CA ARG A 48 2.58 -9.10 -8.49
C ARG A 48 3.01 -9.49 -7.08
N THR A 49 2.71 -10.69 -6.60
CA THR A 49 3.11 -11.10 -5.23
C THR A 49 4.48 -11.79 -5.21
N LEU A 50 5.23 -11.61 -4.12
CA LEU A 50 6.55 -12.23 -3.91
C LEU A 50 6.51 -13.77 -4.08
N PRO A 51 7.62 -14.40 -4.53
CA PRO A 51 7.68 -15.85 -4.64
C PRO A 51 7.79 -16.51 -3.27
N ILE A 52 6.88 -17.45 -2.98
CA ILE A 52 6.92 -18.24 -1.74
C ILE A 52 7.85 -19.44 -1.93
N THR A 53 9.04 -19.35 -1.32
CA THR A 53 10.13 -20.34 -1.42
C THR A 53 10.50 -20.87 -0.04
N ALA A 54 11.39 -21.87 0.04
CA ALA A 54 11.88 -22.38 1.33
C ALA A 54 12.53 -21.29 2.21
N ARG A 55 13.05 -20.21 1.62
CA ARG A 55 13.57 -19.06 2.36
C ARG A 55 12.51 -18.39 3.23
N THR A 56 11.25 -18.36 2.80
CA THR A 56 10.17 -17.76 3.59
C THR A 56 9.93 -18.52 4.90
N LEU A 57 10.05 -19.85 4.88
CA LEU A 57 9.99 -20.70 6.07
C LEU A 57 11.13 -20.34 7.05
N GLU A 58 12.36 -20.24 6.55
CA GLU A 58 13.49 -19.81 7.37
C GLU A 58 13.29 -18.40 7.95
N THR A 59 12.72 -17.48 7.18
CA THR A 59 12.40 -16.12 7.65
C THR A 59 11.38 -16.16 8.78
N MET A 60 10.30 -16.93 8.65
CA MET A 60 9.30 -17.10 9.72
C MET A 60 9.93 -17.65 11.00
N ILE A 61 10.81 -18.64 10.90
CA ILE A 61 11.55 -19.18 12.05
C ILE A 61 12.47 -18.12 12.66
N ARG A 62 13.18 -17.32 11.85
CA ARG A 62 14.06 -16.24 12.33
C ARG A 62 13.29 -15.14 13.04
N LEU A 63 12.13 -14.73 12.52
CA LEU A 63 11.25 -13.74 13.14
C LEU A 63 10.68 -14.25 14.45
N SER A 64 10.16 -15.49 14.48
CA SER A 64 9.67 -16.13 15.71
C SER A 64 10.78 -16.22 16.77
N THR A 65 11.98 -16.60 16.34
CA THR A 65 13.18 -16.61 17.19
C THR A 65 13.46 -15.20 17.74
N ALA A 66 13.43 -14.18 16.91
CA ALA A 66 13.68 -12.80 17.34
C ALA A 66 12.64 -12.32 18.37
N HIS A 67 11.36 -12.67 18.19
CA HIS A 67 10.30 -12.35 19.14
C HIS A 67 10.54 -13.03 20.50
N ALA A 68 10.85 -14.33 20.50
CA ALA A 68 11.21 -15.06 21.72
C ALA A 68 12.45 -14.46 22.41
N LYS A 69 13.45 -13.98 21.64
CA LYS A 69 14.62 -13.27 22.16
C LYS A 69 14.24 -11.96 22.85
N MET A 70 13.31 -11.20 22.27
CA MET A 70 12.81 -9.95 22.85
C MET A 70 12.01 -10.19 24.14
N ARG A 71 11.31 -11.32 24.27
CA ARG A 71 10.62 -11.74 25.50
C ARG A 71 11.56 -12.36 26.55
N MET A 72 12.84 -12.57 26.23
CA MET A 72 13.81 -13.30 27.05
C MET A 72 13.43 -14.77 27.30
N SER A 73 12.58 -15.35 26.44
CA SER A 73 12.19 -16.76 26.57
C SER A 73 13.31 -17.70 26.12
N LYS A 74 13.35 -18.89 26.73
CA LYS A 74 14.23 -20.00 26.32
C LYS A 74 13.57 -20.90 25.28
N ARG A 75 12.28 -20.70 25.01
CA ARG A 75 11.48 -21.53 24.10
C ARG A 75 10.73 -20.62 23.15
N ILE A 76 10.69 -21.01 21.88
CA ILE A 76 9.85 -20.35 20.89
C ILE A 76 8.48 -21.02 20.98
N GLU A 77 7.48 -20.25 21.40
CA GLU A 77 6.10 -20.70 21.60
C GLU A 77 5.24 -20.31 20.39
N VAL A 78 4.02 -20.84 20.30
CA VAL A 78 3.11 -20.59 19.19
C VAL A 78 2.79 -19.09 19.04
N GLU A 79 2.71 -18.38 20.16
CA GLU A 79 2.53 -16.91 20.19
C GLU A 79 3.64 -16.19 19.41
N ASP A 80 4.89 -16.65 19.53
CA ASP A 80 6.01 -16.06 18.80
C ASP A 80 5.90 -16.29 17.29
N SER A 81 5.34 -17.43 16.89
CA SER A 81 5.10 -17.79 15.51
C SER A 81 3.91 -17.04 14.90
N ALA A 82 2.83 -16.85 15.65
CA ALA A 82 1.68 -16.07 15.22
C ALA A 82 2.10 -14.63 14.85
N VAL A 83 2.85 -13.97 15.73
CA VAL A 83 3.36 -12.60 15.47
C VAL A 83 4.25 -12.56 14.23
N ALA A 84 5.12 -13.57 14.03
CA ALA A 84 5.98 -13.64 12.85
C ALA A 84 5.19 -13.77 11.54
N ILE A 85 4.10 -14.55 11.56
CA ILE A 85 3.22 -14.75 10.41
C ILE A 85 2.44 -13.47 10.09
N ASP A 86 1.94 -12.78 11.11
CA ASP A 86 1.23 -11.50 10.94
C ASP A 86 2.13 -10.45 10.28
N ILE A 87 3.39 -10.33 10.73
CA ILE A 87 4.37 -9.44 10.11
C ILE A 87 4.60 -9.82 8.64
N MET A 88 4.79 -11.12 8.36
CA MET A 88 5.03 -11.59 7.00
C MET A 88 3.82 -11.35 6.08
N ARG A 89 2.60 -11.50 6.60
CA ARG A 89 1.37 -11.24 5.86
C ARG A 89 1.28 -9.78 5.42
N LEU A 90 1.56 -8.84 6.33
CA LEU A 90 1.61 -7.41 6.02
C LEU A 90 2.61 -7.09 4.91
N VAL A 91 3.79 -7.73 4.91
CA VAL A 91 4.80 -7.53 3.86
C VAL A 91 4.32 -8.06 2.51
N VAL A 92 3.71 -9.24 2.47
CA VAL A 92 3.21 -9.84 1.23
C VAL A 92 2.04 -9.02 0.64
N GLU A 93 1.16 -8.51 1.50
CA GLU A 93 0.01 -7.68 1.10
C GLU A 93 0.45 -6.28 0.64
N ALA A 94 1.36 -5.63 1.37
CA ALA A 94 1.88 -4.30 1.01
C ALA A 94 2.60 -4.30 -0.34
N GLU A 95 3.38 -5.34 -0.64
CA GLU A 95 4.06 -5.48 -1.94
C GLU A 95 3.10 -5.79 -3.09
N GLY A 96 2.00 -6.50 -2.83
CA GLY A 96 0.94 -6.67 -3.83
C GLY A 96 0.28 -5.35 -4.25
N MET A 97 0.38 -4.33 -3.39
CA MET A 97 -0.11 -2.97 -3.60
C MET A 97 0.97 -2.00 -4.12
N ALA A 98 2.25 -2.37 -4.04
CA ALA A 98 3.35 -1.48 -4.40
C ALA A 98 3.50 -1.36 -5.93
N PRO A 99 3.49 -0.14 -6.51
CA PRO A 99 3.92 0.06 -7.89
C PRO A 99 5.41 -0.30 -8.02
N PRO A 100 5.85 -0.86 -9.16
CA PRO A 100 7.21 -1.39 -9.30
C PRO A 100 8.23 -0.29 -9.08
N THR A 101 8.91 -0.31 -7.94
CA THR A 101 10.02 0.60 -7.66
C THR A 101 11.33 -0.13 -7.95
N ASN A 102 11.81 0.04 -9.18
CA ASN A 102 13.10 -0.47 -9.66
C ASN A 102 14.29 0.27 -9.01
N THR A 103 14.55 0.04 -7.73
CA THR A 103 15.77 0.59 -7.12
C THR A 103 16.99 -0.28 -7.39
N THR A 104 17.55 -0.13 -8.60
CA THR A 104 18.98 -0.25 -8.83
C THR A 104 19.47 1.01 -9.51
N THR A 105 20.26 1.77 -8.75
CA THR A 105 21.37 2.65 -9.17
C THR A 105 21.54 2.89 -10.67
N ASP A 106 21.56 4.18 -11.01
CA ASP A 106 22.24 4.78 -12.16
C ASP A 106 21.87 4.20 -13.54
N ASP A 107 20.85 4.76 -14.18
CA ASP A 107 20.92 5.30 -15.55
C ASP A 107 19.54 5.77 -16.03
N ALA A 108 19.52 6.93 -16.70
CA ALA A 108 18.34 7.52 -17.30
C ALA A 108 17.85 6.69 -18.49
N ALA A 109 16.58 6.25 -18.48
CA ALA A 109 15.82 5.95 -19.70
C ALA A 109 14.31 5.73 -19.42
N GLU A 110 13.51 6.28 -20.33
CA GLU A 110 12.07 6.21 -20.57
C GLU A 110 11.30 5.00 -19.99
N VAL A 111 10.17 5.31 -19.33
CA VAL A 111 9.11 4.36 -18.98
C VAL A 111 8.22 4.12 -20.21
N ASP A 112 8.35 2.95 -20.81
CA ASP A 112 7.43 2.43 -21.83
C ASP A 112 6.15 1.91 -21.15
N GLU A 113 5.17 2.81 -21.01
CA GLU A 113 3.87 2.61 -20.38
C GLU A 113 2.81 2.20 -21.43
N LEU A 114 2.94 1.02 -22.03
CA LEU A 114 2.08 0.65 -23.18
C LEU A 114 1.39 -0.72 -23.15
N ALA A 115 1.35 -1.46 -22.04
CA ALA A 115 0.88 -2.86 -22.10
C ALA A 115 -0.27 -3.32 -21.18
N LEU A 116 -0.93 -2.47 -20.36
CA LEU A 116 -1.98 -2.94 -19.42
C LEU A 116 -3.27 -2.12 -19.43
N VAL A 117 -3.74 -1.64 -20.60
CA VAL A 117 -4.89 -0.71 -20.64
C VAL A 117 -6.15 -1.23 -21.34
N ASP A 118 -6.18 -2.43 -21.92
CA ASP A 118 -7.26 -2.73 -22.90
C ASP A 118 -8.59 -3.25 -22.31
N GLU A 119 -8.59 -3.94 -21.15
CA GLU A 119 -9.85 -4.52 -20.60
C GLU A 119 -10.52 -3.67 -19.51
N ALA A 120 -9.86 -2.64 -18.98
CA ALA A 120 -10.43 -1.73 -17.98
C ALA A 120 -10.92 -0.39 -18.57
N ARG A 121 -10.57 -0.09 -19.83
CA ARG A 121 -10.94 1.14 -20.53
C ARG A 121 -12.44 1.26 -20.77
N ASP A 122 -13.10 0.15 -21.11
CA ASP A 122 -14.48 0.19 -21.62
C ASP A 122 -15.52 0.46 -20.51
N SER A 123 -15.25 0.00 -19.28
CA SER A 123 -16.14 0.21 -18.12
C SER A 123 -15.91 1.54 -17.38
N ARG A 124 -14.71 2.16 -17.49
CA ARG A 124 -14.38 3.42 -16.80
C ARG A 124 -14.63 4.65 -17.68
N ALA A 125 -14.43 4.54 -18.99
CA ALA A 125 -14.83 5.56 -19.95
C ALA A 125 -16.35 5.74 -20.06
N ALA A 126 -17.14 4.72 -19.71
CA ALA A 126 -18.60 4.79 -19.70
C ALA A 126 -19.19 5.55 -18.49
N ALA A 127 -18.41 5.75 -17.42
CA ALA A 127 -18.86 6.41 -16.17
C ALA A 127 -18.55 7.92 -16.15
N LEU A 128 -17.48 8.34 -16.83
CA LEU A 128 -17.17 9.74 -17.07
C LEU A 128 -18.08 10.23 -18.21
N GLY A 129 -19.08 11.04 -17.89
CA GLY A 129 -20.04 11.57 -18.88
C GLY A 129 -19.38 12.23 -20.10
N PRO A 130 -20.15 12.50 -21.17
CA PRO A 130 -19.60 13.02 -22.42
C PRO A 130 -19.02 14.42 -22.23
N GLY A 131 -17.69 14.52 -22.14
CA GLY A 131 -17.00 15.82 -22.09
C GLY A 131 -15.60 15.79 -21.48
N ILE A 132 -15.31 14.89 -20.54
CA ILE A 132 -14.04 14.92 -19.80
C ILE A 132 -13.13 13.77 -20.24
N SER A 133 -11.93 14.14 -20.70
CA SER A 133 -10.89 13.16 -21.01
C SER A 133 -10.41 12.49 -19.71
N GLU A 134 -10.15 11.18 -19.77
CA GLU A 134 -9.63 10.43 -18.61
C GLU A 134 -8.34 11.05 -18.05
N ALA A 135 -7.51 11.65 -18.92
CA ALA A 135 -6.31 12.38 -18.54
C ALA A 135 -6.60 13.62 -17.68
N LYS A 136 -7.64 14.41 -18.01
CA LYS A 136 -8.06 15.57 -17.20
C LYS A 136 -8.53 15.13 -15.81
N TYR A 137 -9.36 14.09 -15.73
CA TYR A 137 -9.85 13.58 -14.45
C TYR A 137 -8.73 13.07 -13.54
N MET A 138 -7.80 12.27 -14.09
CA MET A 138 -6.67 11.73 -13.32
C MET A 138 -5.71 12.82 -12.82
N THR A 139 -5.45 13.83 -13.66
CA THR A 139 -4.62 14.97 -13.32
C THR A 139 -5.26 15.81 -12.22
N PHE A 140 -6.56 16.13 -12.38
CA PHE A 140 -7.32 16.87 -11.40
C PHE A 140 -7.34 16.14 -10.05
N GLY A 141 -7.66 14.84 -10.03
CA GLY A 141 -7.72 14.07 -8.79
C GLY A 141 -6.40 14.07 -8.01
N LYS A 142 -5.26 13.99 -8.70
CA LYS A 142 -3.94 14.04 -8.06
C LYS A 142 -3.63 15.42 -7.48
N GLN A 143 -3.80 16.47 -8.29
CA GLN A 143 -3.49 17.84 -7.88
C GLN A 143 -4.45 18.33 -6.79
N PHE A 144 -5.73 17.95 -6.87
CA PHE A 144 -6.74 18.21 -5.86
C PHE A 144 -6.39 17.56 -4.52
N GLN A 145 -5.92 16.30 -4.54
CA GLN A 145 -5.49 15.61 -3.33
C GLN A 145 -4.24 16.26 -2.72
N ASP A 146 -3.28 16.70 -3.54
CA ASP A 146 -2.09 17.40 -3.09
C ASP A 146 -2.43 18.79 -2.49
N ALA A 147 -3.37 19.53 -3.10
CA ALA A 147 -3.84 20.82 -2.61
C ALA A 147 -4.57 20.69 -1.26
N MET A 148 -5.33 19.61 -1.08
CA MET A 148 -6.09 19.35 0.14
C MET A 148 -5.27 18.66 1.25
N PHE A 149 -4.04 18.24 0.98
CA PHE A 149 -3.15 17.57 1.96
C PHE A 149 -2.88 18.42 3.22
N HIS A 150 -3.03 19.75 3.12
CA HIS A 150 -2.84 20.69 4.23
C HIS A 150 -4.11 21.44 4.67
N ARG A 151 -5.28 21.09 4.12
CA ARG A 151 -6.55 21.79 4.38
C ARG A 151 -7.70 20.80 4.47
N ASP A 152 -8.47 20.85 5.56
CA ASP A 152 -9.63 19.95 5.73
C ASP A 152 -10.85 20.38 4.89
N GLU A 153 -10.88 21.62 4.39
CA GLU A 153 -11.97 22.21 3.63
C GLU A 153 -11.43 23.22 2.59
N ILE A 154 -12.02 23.26 1.40
CA ILE A 154 -11.68 24.23 0.35
C ILE A 154 -12.95 24.74 -0.34
N SER A 155 -12.99 26.02 -0.69
CA SER A 155 -14.14 26.60 -1.40
C SER A 155 -14.12 26.25 -2.89
N LEU A 156 -15.29 26.14 -3.52
CA LEU A 156 -15.40 25.89 -4.97
C LEU A 156 -14.67 26.95 -5.80
N GLU A 157 -14.73 28.22 -5.39
CA GLU A 157 -14.05 29.33 -6.07
C GLU A 157 -12.52 29.15 -6.02
N GLU A 158 -11.98 28.75 -4.87
CA GLU A 158 -10.53 28.50 -4.71
C GLU A 158 -10.08 27.27 -5.51
N ILE A 159 -10.91 26.21 -5.61
CA ILE A 159 -10.61 25.05 -6.46
C ILE A 159 -10.55 25.44 -7.93
N VAL A 160 -11.49 26.27 -8.41
CA VAL A 160 -11.53 26.71 -9.81
C VAL A 160 -10.30 27.56 -10.14
N ASP A 161 -9.90 28.45 -9.23
CA ASP A 161 -8.69 29.27 -9.38
C ASP A 161 -7.41 28.41 -9.37
N GLU A 162 -7.31 27.43 -8.47
CA GLU A 162 -6.15 26.53 -8.42
C GLU A 162 -6.12 25.57 -9.62
N ALA A 163 -7.27 25.06 -10.06
CA ALA A 163 -7.39 24.18 -11.22
C ALA A 163 -6.95 24.87 -12.52
N ALA A 164 -7.10 26.19 -12.63
CA ALA A 164 -6.54 26.95 -13.75
C ALA A 164 -5.00 26.84 -13.84
N SER A 165 -4.32 26.56 -12.72
CA SER A 165 -2.86 26.35 -12.65
C SER A 165 -2.42 24.90 -12.88
N TRP A 166 -3.35 23.93 -12.83
CA TRP A 166 -3.06 22.50 -12.89
C TRP A 166 -3.00 21.93 -14.32
N SER A 167 -2.96 22.78 -15.34
CA SER A 167 -3.02 22.39 -16.75
C SER A 167 -1.91 21.41 -17.15
N ILE A 168 -2.29 20.38 -17.92
CA ILE A 168 -1.37 19.51 -18.67
C ILE A 168 -1.89 19.46 -20.11
N ASP A 169 -1.01 19.73 -21.08
CA ASP A 169 -1.21 19.63 -22.53
C ASP A 169 -2.35 20.50 -23.12
N GLU A 170 -2.02 21.74 -23.50
CA GLU A 170 -2.81 22.76 -24.25
C GLU A 170 -4.27 23.05 -23.83
N ASP A 171 -4.82 22.34 -22.85
CA ASP A 171 -6.23 22.43 -22.50
C ASP A 171 -6.38 22.72 -21.00
N SER A 172 -6.76 23.95 -20.67
CA SER A 172 -7.02 24.38 -19.30
C SER A 172 -8.30 23.73 -18.76
N PHE A 173 -8.39 23.59 -17.45
CA PHE A 173 -9.65 23.24 -16.79
C PHE A 173 -10.61 24.43 -16.87
N THR A 174 -11.77 24.23 -17.47
CA THR A 174 -12.87 25.21 -17.37
C THR A 174 -13.62 25.04 -16.06
N GLU A 175 -14.35 26.06 -15.62
CA GLU A 175 -15.20 25.98 -14.43
C GLU A 175 -16.23 24.84 -14.54
N GLU A 176 -16.76 24.60 -15.75
CA GLU A 176 -17.69 23.52 -16.04
C GLU A 176 -17.02 22.13 -15.90
N ASP A 177 -15.77 21.99 -16.33
CA ASP A 177 -14.99 20.75 -16.17
C ASP A 177 -14.77 20.43 -14.69
N VAL A 178 -14.37 21.43 -13.90
CA VAL A 178 -14.12 21.29 -12.46
C VAL A 178 -15.40 20.86 -11.73
N GLN A 179 -16.53 21.51 -12.03
CA GLN A 179 -17.81 21.16 -11.43
C GLN A 179 -18.26 19.74 -11.79
N LEU A 180 -18.03 19.31 -13.04
CA LEU A 180 -18.41 17.97 -13.48
C LEU A 180 -17.52 16.89 -12.86
N ILE A 181 -16.22 17.15 -12.70
CA ILE A 181 -15.28 16.25 -11.99
C ILE A 181 -15.67 16.14 -10.51
N LEU A 182 -15.96 17.25 -9.84
CA LEU A 182 -16.33 17.26 -8.42
C LEU A 182 -17.66 16.54 -8.17
N ASN A 183 -18.67 16.75 -9.03
CA ASN A 183 -19.95 16.02 -8.97
C ASN A 183 -19.73 14.50 -9.17
N HIS A 184 -18.85 14.12 -10.09
CA HIS A 184 -18.47 12.72 -10.26
C HIS A 184 -17.77 12.15 -9.00
N MET A 185 -16.86 12.90 -8.39
CA MET A 185 -16.18 12.50 -7.15
C MET A 185 -17.14 12.43 -5.94
N GLU A 186 -18.20 13.23 -5.93
CA GLU A 186 -19.29 13.15 -4.95
C GLU A 186 -20.12 11.86 -5.12
N VAL A 187 -20.47 11.49 -6.36
CA VAL A 187 -21.15 10.21 -6.66
C VAL A 187 -20.29 9.01 -6.27
N GLU A 188 -18.97 9.10 -6.43
CA GLU A 188 -18.03 8.07 -5.98
C GLU A 188 -17.79 8.05 -4.47
N GLY A 189 -18.36 9.01 -3.72
CA GLY A 189 -18.22 9.12 -2.27
C GLY A 189 -16.83 9.56 -1.80
N LYS A 190 -16.01 10.12 -2.69
CA LYS A 190 -14.66 10.63 -2.35
C LYS A 190 -14.72 12.03 -1.74
N VAL A 191 -15.75 12.80 -2.08
CA VAL A 191 -15.89 14.22 -1.76
C VAL A 191 -17.33 14.52 -1.36
N MET A 192 -17.55 15.49 -0.48
CA MET A 192 -18.87 16.02 -0.10
C MET A 192 -18.94 17.51 -0.37
N ILE A 193 -19.98 17.97 -1.06
CA ILE A 193 -20.16 19.39 -1.37
C ILE A 193 -21.30 19.94 -0.51
N HIS A 194 -21.01 20.90 0.37
CA HIS A 194 -22.02 21.54 1.22
C HIS A 194 -21.84 23.06 1.25
N GLY A 195 -22.89 23.80 0.88
CA GLY A 195 -22.91 25.27 1.01
C GLY A 195 -21.84 26.03 0.19
N GLY A 196 -21.32 25.42 -0.89
CA GLY A 196 -20.23 25.99 -1.70
C GLY A 196 -18.82 25.60 -1.24
N VAL A 197 -18.71 24.76 -0.22
CA VAL A 197 -17.46 24.23 0.33
C VAL A 197 -17.37 22.73 0.04
N VAL A 198 -16.16 22.30 -0.30
CA VAL A 198 -15.82 20.92 -0.67
C VAL A 198 -15.02 20.29 0.46
N HIS A 199 -15.50 19.15 0.96
CA HIS A 199 -14.90 18.38 2.05
C HIS A 199 -14.46 17.00 1.55
N LEU A 200 -13.34 16.47 2.04
CA LEU A 200 -12.95 15.08 1.77
C LEU A 200 -13.74 14.14 2.68
N CYS A 201 -14.28 13.08 2.09
CA CYS A 201 -14.77 11.95 2.87
C CYS A 201 -13.56 11.14 3.36
N THR A 202 -13.44 11.00 4.68
CA THR A 202 -12.50 10.05 5.32
C THR A 202 -13.17 8.72 5.58
#